data_AF-X1FCG8-F1
#
_entry.id   AF-X1FCG8-F1
#
_cell.length_a   1.000
_cell.length_b   1.000
_cell.length_c   1.000
_cell.angle_alpha   90.00
_cell.angle_beta   90.00
_cell.angle_gamma   90.00
#
_symmetry.space_group_name_H-M   'P 1'
#
loop_
_entity.id
_entity.type
_entity.pdbx_description
1 polymer ?
#
loop_
_entity_poly.entity_id
_entity_poly.type
_entity_poly.pdbx_seq_one_letter_code
_entity_poly.pdbx_strand_id
1 'polypeptide(L)'
;MASQKVLVKNFYRALLSTSFVAGATAVGGPVGGAEALAALASPVGVASIELAAQQATDFTIRSKAMADGGLITQPTFALLGEAGPEMVIPLSKKPRSRKQKLQDKKKSRAWRESNAKLRNKNGQLKKGITQKDVARRAHKILRRL
;
A
#
# COMPACT_ATOMS: atom_id res chain seq x y z
N MET A 1 16.87 -6.94 -9.79
CA MET A 1 16.52 -5.67 -9.10
C MET A 1 17.72 -5.00 -8.41
N ALA A 2 18.52 -5.69 -7.60
CA ALA A 2 19.69 -5.07 -6.94
C ALA A 2 20.74 -4.50 -7.92
N SER A 3 21.03 -5.21 -9.02
CA SER A 3 21.97 -4.76 -10.06
C SER A 3 21.52 -3.46 -10.76
N GLN A 4 20.24 -3.37 -11.14
CA GLN A 4 19.66 -2.17 -11.75
C GLN A 4 19.68 -0.96 -10.79
N LYS A 5 19.44 -1.20 -9.50
CA LYS A 5 19.51 -0.15 -8.47
C LYS A 5 20.91 0.42 -8.32
N VAL A 6 21.93 -0.44 -8.33
CA VAL A 6 23.32 0.00 -8.28
C VAL A 6 23.69 0.78 -9.55
N LEU A 7 23.29 0.29 -10.72
CA LEU A 7 23.58 0.94 -12.00
C LEU A 7 22.97 2.34 -12.09
N VAL A 8 21.67 2.49 -11.78
CA VAL A 8 20.96 3.77 -11.82
C VAL A 8 21.51 4.74 -10.77
N LYS A 9 21.85 4.26 -9.58
CA LYS A 9 22.47 5.10 -8.54
C LYS A 9 23.84 5.61 -8.96
N ASN A 10 24.67 4.75 -9.55
CA ASN A 10 25.98 5.16 -10.05
C ASN A 10 25.87 6.17 -11.19
N PHE A 11 24.87 6.01 -12.07
CA PHE A 11 24.55 6.98 -13.11
C PHE A 11 24.19 8.36 -12.52
N TYR A 12 23.24 8.43 -11.58
CA TYR A 12 22.87 9.71 -10.96
C TYR A 12 23.98 10.32 -10.13
N ARG A 13 24.79 9.51 -9.45
CA ARG A 13 25.98 9.97 -8.72
C ARG A 13 26.96 10.66 -9.67
N ALA A 14 27.29 10.02 -10.79
CA ALA A 14 28.16 10.60 -11.80
C ALA A 14 27.57 11.89 -12.36
N LEU A 15 26.30 11.86 -12.80
CA LEU A 15 25.62 13.02 -13.38
C LEU A 15 25.63 14.24 -12.44
N LEU A 16 25.25 14.05 -11.18
CA LEU A 16 25.20 15.12 -10.17
C LEU A 16 26.59 15.67 -9.84
N SER A 17 27.60 14.80 -9.73
CA SER A 17 28.97 15.24 -9.48
C SER A 17 29.52 16.06 -10.67
N THR A 18 29.29 15.62 -11.90
CA THR A 18 29.76 16.31 -13.10
C THR A 18 29.02 17.61 -13.33
N SER A 19 27.70 17.67 -13.09
CA SER A 19 26.92 18.88 -13.27
C SER A 19 27.26 19.95 -12.25
N PHE A 20 27.53 19.56 -11.00
CA PHE A 20 27.99 20.47 -9.97
C PHE A 20 29.35 21.10 -10.31
N VAL A 21 30.33 20.29 -10.73
CA VAL A 21 31.65 20.80 -11.15
C VAL A 21 31.55 21.64 -12.41
N ALA A 22 30.78 21.20 -13.40
CA ALA A 22 30.59 21.95 -14.65
C ALA A 22 29.92 23.30 -14.40
N GLY A 23 28.89 23.36 -13.55
CA GLY A 23 28.22 24.61 -13.17
C GLY A 23 29.16 25.55 -12.43
N ALA A 24 29.92 25.05 -11.46
CA ALA A 24 30.90 25.85 -10.74
C ALA A 24 32.02 26.36 -11.64
N THR A 25 32.46 25.55 -12.62
CA THR A 25 33.46 25.96 -13.62
C THR A 25 32.91 27.03 -14.56
N ALA A 26 31.63 26.92 -14.96
CA ALA A 26 31.00 27.90 -15.83
C ALA A 26 30.86 29.29 -15.18
N VAL A 27 30.65 29.34 -13.86
CA VAL A 27 30.48 30.60 -13.12
C VAL A 27 31.80 31.16 -12.60
N GLY A 28 32.67 30.30 -12.04
CA GLY A 28 33.92 30.71 -11.37
C GLY A 28 35.20 30.39 -12.15
N GLY A 29 35.09 29.95 -13.40
CA GLY A 29 36.22 29.53 -14.22
C GLY A 29 36.94 28.29 -13.64
N PRO A 30 38.21 28.05 -14.03
CA PRO A 30 38.98 26.89 -13.56
C PRO A 30 39.12 26.81 -12.03
N VAL A 31 39.18 27.95 -11.35
CA VAL A 31 39.28 28.01 -9.88
C VAL A 31 37.97 27.54 -9.24
N GLY A 32 36.82 28.02 -9.71
CA GLY A 32 35.51 27.55 -9.23
C GLY A 32 35.29 26.05 -9.45
N GLY A 33 35.79 25.51 -10.57
CA GLY A 33 35.79 24.06 -10.82
C GLY A 33 36.64 23.26 -9.82
N ALA A 34 37.82 23.76 -9.47
CA ALA A 34 38.72 23.14 -8.49
C ALA A 34 38.12 23.16 -7.07
N GLU A 35 37.49 24.26 -6.67
CA GLU A 35 36.79 24.39 -5.39
C GLU A 35 35.60 23.43 -5.29
N ALA A 36 34.83 23.27 -6.37
CA ALA A 36 33.74 22.31 -6.43
C ALA A 36 34.22 20.86 -6.30
N LEU A 37 35.35 20.51 -6.93
CA LEU A 37 35.99 19.20 -6.75
C LEU A 37 36.42 18.96 -5.30
N ALA A 38 37.02 19.97 -4.65
CA ALA A 38 37.40 19.88 -3.25
C ALA A 38 36.17 19.73 -2.32
N ALA A 39 35.09 20.46 -2.61
CA ALA A 39 33.84 20.37 -1.88
C ALA A 39 33.20 18.98 -2.02
N LEU A 40 33.21 18.39 -3.23
CA LEU A 40 32.72 17.03 -3.48
C LEU A 40 33.57 15.95 -2.81
N ALA A 41 34.88 16.16 -2.67
CA ALA A 41 35.77 15.23 -1.98
C ALA A 41 35.60 15.27 -0.46
N SER A 42 34.99 16.32 0.10
CA SER A 42 34.71 16.40 1.53
C SER A 42 33.70 15.32 1.97
N PRO A 43 33.75 14.83 3.22
CA PRO A 43 32.79 13.84 3.72
C PRO A 43 31.33 14.28 3.57
N VAL A 44 31.06 15.58 3.76
CA VAL A 44 29.74 16.17 3.60
C VAL A 44 29.34 16.21 2.12
N GLY A 45 30.25 16.58 1.22
CA GLY A 45 30.00 16.58 -0.23
C GLY A 45 29.67 15.19 -0.77
N VAL A 46 30.45 14.18 -0.37
CA VAL A 46 30.20 12.78 -0.74
C VAL A 46 28.82 12.33 -0.23
N ALA A 47 28.47 12.62 1.03
CA ALA A 47 27.18 12.26 1.60
C ALA A 47 26.01 12.97 0.90
N SER A 48 26.18 14.24 0.53
CA SER A 48 25.18 15.04 -0.18
C SER A 48 24.83 14.44 -1.54
N ILE A 49 25.86 14.11 -2.34
CA ILE A 49 25.67 13.51 -3.67
C ILE A 49 25.08 12.10 -3.54
N GLU A 50 25.54 11.32 -2.56
CA GLU A 50 25.01 9.97 -2.35
C GLU A 50 23.52 10.01 -1.98
N LEU A 51 23.11 10.93 -1.10
CA LEU A 51 21.72 11.10 -0.71
C LEU A 51 20.85 11.52 -1.90
N ALA A 52 21.31 12.51 -2.68
CA ALA A 52 20.60 12.98 -3.87
C ALA A 52 20.49 11.89 -4.94
N ALA A 53 21.57 11.15 -5.20
CA ALA A 53 21.57 10.03 -6.13
C ALA A 53 20.65 8.90 -5.66
N GLN A 54 20.59 8.63 -4.36
CA GLN A 54 19.70 7.63 -3.79
C GLN A 54 18.22 8.05 -3.91
N GLN A 55 17.88 9.31 -3.66
CA GLN A 55 16.53 9.83 -3.87
C GLN A 55 16.09 9.76 -5.33
N ALA A 56 16.95 10.19 -6.26
CA ALA A 56 16.68 10.11 -7.70
C ALA A 56 16.51 8.65 -8.16
N THR A 57 17.36 7.75 -7.68
CA THR A 57 17.25 6.31 -7.98
C THR A 57 15.98 5.70 -7.43
N ASP A 58 15.62 6.02 -6.19
CA ASP A 58 14.40 5.52 -5.58
C ASP A 58 13.17 6.05 -6.32
N PHE A 59 13.18 7.28 -6.82
CA PHE A 59 12.13 7.80 -7.68
C PHE A 59 12.04 7.02 -9.00
N THR A 60 13.15 6.90 -9.73
CA THR A 60 13.21 6.25 -11.05
C THR A 60 12.92 4.75 -11.01
N ILE A 61 13.26 4.07 -9.91
CA ILE A 61 12.99 2.63 -9.76
C ILE A 61 11.61 2.37 -9.18
N ARG A 62 11.11 3.25 -8.30
CA ARG A 62 9.75 3.10 -7.75
C ARG A 62 8.67 3.56 -8.72
N SER A 63 9.00 4.33 -9.76
CA SER A 63 8.12 4.51 -10.92
C SER A 63 8.03 3.19 -11.69
N LYS A 64 7.34 2.20 -11.12
CA LYS A 64 6.98 0.99 -11.81
C LYS A 64 5.87 1.35 -12.79
N ALA A 65 6.15 1.26 -14.09
CA ALA A 65 5.13 1.28 -15.12
C ALA A 65 4.28 0.02 -14.98
N MET A 66 2.98 0.18 -14.75
CA MET A 66 2.02 -0.93 -14.61
C MET A 66 1.30 -1.18 -15.94
N ALA A 67 2.04 -1.11 -17.05
CA ALA A 67 1.50 -1.15 -18.41
C ALA A 67 1.00 -2.54 -18.85
N ASP A 68 1.27 -3.58 -18.06
CA ASP A 68 0.81 -4.96 -18.30
C ASP A 68 -0.41 -5.33 -17.43
N GLY A 69 -0.99 -4.37 -16.71
CA GLY A 69 -2.11 -4.57 -15.80
C GLY A 69 -1.78 -5.26 -14.47
N GLY A 70 -2.82 -5.53 -13.67
CA GLY A 70 -2.72 -6.30 -12.42
C GLY A 70 -3.39 -5.67 -11.19
N LEU A 71 -3.26 -6.35 -10.04
CA LEU A 71 -3.90 -5.97 -8.77
C LEU A 71 -2.87 -5.35 -7.81
N ILE A 72 -3.10 -4.09 -7.42
CA ILE A 72 -2.27 -3.38 -6.43
C ILE A 72 -2.83 -3.67 -5.02
N THR A 73 -2.11 -4.49 -4.24
CA THR A 73 -2.56 -4.94 -2.91
C THR A 73 -2.01 -4.11 -1.75
N GLN A 74 -1.09 -3.19 -2.02
CA GLN A 74 -0.46 -2.31 -1.02
C GLN A 74 -0.33 -0.88 -1.57
N PRO A 75 -0.21 0.15 -0.72
CA PRO A 75 -0.01 1.52 -1.17
C PRO A 75 1.19 1.61 -2.11
N THR A 76 0.94 1.96 -3.37
CA THR A 76 1.94 1.96 -4.43
C THR A 76 1.80 3.26 -5.21
N PHE A 77 2.91 3.97 -5.38
CA PHE A 77 3.00 5.08 -6.32
C PHE A 77 3.43 4.52 -7.68
N ALA A 78 2.53 4.49 -8.65
CA ALA A 78 2.76 3.88 -9.97
C ALA A 78 2.18 4.77 -11.08
N LEU A 79 2.79 4.69 -12.26
CA LEU A 79 2.23 5.22 -13.49
C LEU A 79 1.30 4.16 -14.10
N LEU A 80 0.01 4.50 -14.21
CA LEU A 80 -1.04 3.64 -14.76
C LEU A 80 -1.23 3.94 -16.24
N GLY A 81 -1.54 2.93 -17.05
CA GLY A 81 -1.70 3.08 -18.49
C GLY A 81 -1.27 1.86 -19.31
N GLU A 82 -2.17 0.91 -19.45
CA GLU A 82 -2.29 -0.05 -20.54
C GLU A 82 -2.70 0.68 -21.84
N ALA A 83 -2.58 0.01 -22.99
CA ALA A 83 -3.10 0.53 -24.26
C ALA A 83 -4.64 0.49 -24.32
N GLY A 84 -5.32 1.30 -23.49
CA GLY A 84 -6.79 1.39 -23.44
C GLY A 84 -7.35 2.08 -22.19
N PRO A 85 -8.69 2.21 -22.07
CA PRO A 85 -9.33 2.78 -20.89
C PRO A 85 -9.15 1.89 -19.65
N GLU A 86 -8.65 2.47 -18.55
CA GLU A 86 -8.49 1.79 -17.27
C GLU A 86 -9.42 2.34 -16.17
N MET A 87 -9.66 1.51 -15.14
CA MET A 87 -10.48 1.86 -13.98
C MET A 87 -9.76 1.54 -12.67
N VAL A 88 -9.63 2.54 -11.79
CA VAL A 88 -9.08 2.38 -10.44
C VAL A 88 -10.22 2.16 -9.43
N ILE A 89 -10.28 0.97 -8.83
CA ILE A 89 -11.27 0.65 -7.79
C ILE A 89 -10.56 0.50 -6.43
N PRO A 90 -10.83 1.38 -5.45
CA PRO A 90 -10.36 1.19 -4.09
C PRO A 90 -11.02 -0.04 -3.44
N LEU A 91 -10.20 -1.01 -2.98
CA LEU A 91 -10.70 -2.23 -2.32
C LEU A 91 -11.14 -2.02 -0.86
N SER A 92 -11.16 -0.78 -0.37
CA SER A 92 -11.51 -0.51 1.03
C SER A 92 -12.93 -0.99 1.35
N LYS A 93 -13.07 -1.80 2.41
CA LYS A 93 -14.39 -2.20 2.91
C LYS A 93 -15.09 -0.96 3.46
N LYS A 94 -16.16 -0.52 2.79
CA LYS A 94 -17.01 0.57 3.28
C LYS A 94 -17.39 0.33 4.74
N PRO A 95 -17.18 1.30 5.65
CA PRO A 95 -17.57 1.14 7.04
C PRO A 95 -19.08 0.89 7.10
N ARG A 96 -19.48 -0.15 7.83
CA ARG A 96 -20.89 -0.52 7.90
C ARG A 96 -21.71 0.58 8.55
N SER A 97 -22.86 0.87 7.94
CA SER A 97 -23.74 1.95 8.40
C SER A 97 -24.30 1.67 9.80
N ARG A 98 -24.75 2.71 10.51
CA ARG A 98 -25.41 2.56 11.82
C ARG A 98 -26.60 1.59 11.74
N LYS A 99 -27.42 1.68 10.68
CA LYS A 99 -28.54 0.76 10.43
C LYS A 99 -28.09 -0.69 10.29
N GLN A 100 -27.01 -0.94 9.52
CA GLN A 100 -26.44 -2.28 9.37
C GLN A 100 -25.91 -2.83 10.70
N LYS A 101 -25.21 -2.02 11.49
CA LYS A 101 -24.73 -2.44 12.82
C LYS A 101 -25.88 -2.80 13.77
N LEU A 102 -26.96 -2.03 13.76
CA LEU A 102 -28.17 -2.33 14.54
C LEU A 102 -28.85 -3.63 14.08
N GLN A 103 -29.00 -3.83 12.76
CA GLN A 103 -29.56 -5.06 12.20
C GLN A 103 -28.76 -6.29 12.65
N ASP A 104 -27.43 -6.19 12.68
CA ASP A 104 -26.55 -7.28 13.09
C ASP A 104 -26.64 -7.59 14.58
N LYS A 105 -26.82 -6.57 15.43
CA LYS A 105 -27.12 -6.79 16.85
C LYS A 105 -28.42 -7.58 17.02
N LYS A 106 -29.46 -7.25 16.24
CA LYS A 106 -30.73 -8.00 16.24
C LYS A 106 -30.55 -9.44 15.76
N LYS A 107 -29.82 -9.64 14.65
CA LYS A 107 -29.49 -10.99 14.13
C LYS A 107 -28.72 -11.80 15.17
N SER A 108 -27.67 -11.24 15.77
CA SER A 108 -26.86 -11.89 16.79
C SER A 108 -27.71 -12.29 18.00
N ARG A 109 -28.59 -11.38 18.49
CA ARG A 109 -29.54 -11.68 19.57
C ARG A 109 -30.48 -12.83 19.21
N ALA A 110 -31.08 -12.79 18.02
CA ALA A 110 -32.01 -13.82 17.55
C ALA A 110 -31.35 -15.21 17.45
N TRP A 111 -30.11 -15.27 16.94
CA TRP A 111 -29.35 -16.51 16.85
C TRP A 111 -28.95 -17.05 18.22
N ARG A 112 -28.54 -16.17 19.15
CA ARG A 112 -28.21 -16.56 20.53
C ARG A 112 -29.41 -17.18 21.24
N GLU A 113 -30.57 -16.54 21.13
CA GLU A 113 -31.80 -17.05 21.75
C GLU A 113 -32.27 -18.37 21.09
N SER A 114 -32.16 -18.49 19.77
CA SER A 114 -32.47 -19.74 19.07
C SER A 114 -31.57 -20.88 19.54
N ASN A 115 -30.25 -20.64 19.59
CA ASN A 115 -29.28 -21.62 20.07
C ASN A 115 -29.52 -22.02 21.52
N ALA A 116 -29.79 -21.08 22.43
CA ALA A 116 -30.08 -21.39 23.83
C ALA A 116 -31.32 -22.30 24.00
N LYS A 117 -32.31 -22.17 23.11
CA LYS A 117 -33.54 -22.98 23.17
C LYS A 117 -33.37 -24.37 22.57
N LEU A 118 -32.58 -24.48 21.50
CA LEU A 118 -32.49 -25.67 20.65
C LEU A 118 -31.20 -26.47 20.80
N ARG A 119 -30.22 -25.94 21.54
CA ARG A 119 -29.00 -26.65 21.91
C ARG A 119 -29.02 -27.04 23.38
N ASN A 120 -28.26 -28.07 23.70
CA ASN A 120 -27.95 -28.49 25.05
C ASN A 120 -26.85 -27.58 25.65
N LYS A 121 -26.64 -27.66 26.97
CA LYS A 121 -25.55 -26.92 27.65
C LYS A 121 -24.15 -27.29 27.12
N ASN A 122 -23.99 -28.51 26.59
CA ASN A 122 -22.76 -28.98 25.95
C ASN A 122 -22.59 -28.50 24.48
N GLY A 123 -23.51 -27.67 23.97
CA GLY A 123 -23.43 -27.12 22.61
C GLY A 123 -23.93 -28.04 21.49
N GLN A 124 -24.32 -29.29 21.80
CA GLN A 124 -24.96 -30.18 20.83
C GLN A 124 -26.41 -29.77 20.56
N LEU A 125 -26.93 -30.10 19.37
CA LEU A 125 -28.36 -29.91 19.08
C LEU A 125 -29.19 -30.91 19.88
N LYS A 126 -30.39 -30.51 20.29
CA LYS A 126 -31.37 -31.41 20.92
C LYS A 126 -31.76 -32.53 19.94
N LYS A 127 -32.15 -33.69 20.48
CA LYS A 127 -32.57 -34.86 19.67
C LYS A 127 -33.69 -34.47 18.69
N GLY A 128 -33.53 -34.86 17.42
CA GLY A 128 -34.49 -34.55 16.36
C GLY A 128 -34.48 -33.10 15.85
N ILE A 129 -33.58 -32.24 16.36
CA ILE A 129 -33.45 -30.85 15.91
C ILE A 129 -32.27 -30.73 14.94
N THR A 130 -32.51 -30.05 13.82
CA THR A 130 -31.48 -29.77 12.82
C THR A 130 -31.04 -28.30 12.85
N GLN A 131 -29.91 -27.98 12.21
CA GLN A 131 -29.50 -26.58 12.04
C GLN A 131 -30.52 -25.75 11.26
N LYS A 132 -31.28 -26.37 10.35
CA LYS A 132 -32.38 -25.73 9.63
C LYS A 132 -33.46 -25.21 10.57
N ASP A 133 -33.77 -25.96 11.63
CA ASP A 133 -34.77 -25.56 12.62
C ASP A 133 -34.28 -24.40 13.49
N VAL A 134 -32.98 -24.40 13.83
CA VAL A 134 -32.33 -23.28 14.51
C VAL A 134 -32.40 -22.01 13.67
N ALA A 135 -32.08 -22.10 12.37
CA ALA A 135 -32.15 -20.98 11.44
C ALA A 135 -33.60 -20.46 11.29
N ARG A 136 -34.57 -21.37 11.12
CA ARG A 136 -35.99 -21.03 11.00
C ARG A 136 -36.50 -20.30 12.25
N ARG A 137 -36.09 -20.76 13.44
CA ARG A 137 -36.46 -20.11 14.70
C ARG A 137 -35.76 -18.77 14.88
N ALA A 138 -34.47 -18.66 14.55
CA ALA A 138 -33.75 -17.39 14.58
C ALA A 138 -34.41 -16.35 13.66
N HIS A 139 -34.86 -16.75 12.46
CA HIS A 139 -35.58 -15.87 11.55
C HIS A 139 -36.93 -15.42 12.12
N LYS A 140 -37.70 -16.32 12.77
CA LYS A 140 -38.93 -15.96 13.48
C LYS A 140 -38.69 -14.96 14.62
N ILE A 141 -37.61 -15.13 15.39
CA ILE A 141 -37.23 -14.20 16.47
C ILE A 141 -36.83 -12.85 15.88
N LEU A 142 -36.01 -12.84 14.82
CA LEU A 142 -35.55 -11.63 14.16
C LEU A 142 -36.71 -10.76 13.64
N ARG A 143 -37.78 -11.36 13.12
CA ARG A 143 -38.98 -10.64 12.66
C ARG A 143 -39.74 -9.93 13.79
N ARG A 144 -39.47 -10.28 15.05
CA ARG A 144 -40.10 -9.68 16.24
C ARG A 144 -39.21 -8.65 16.94
N LEU A 145 -37.95 -8.49 16.53
CA LEU A 145 -36.97 -7.57 17.10
C LEU A 145 -36.86 -6.26 16.32
#